data_AF-A0A8I0JEA6-F1
#
_entry.id   AF-A0A8I0JEA6-F1
#
_cell.length_a   1.000
_cell.length_b   1.000
_cell.length_c   1.000
_cell.angle_alpha   90.00
_cell.angle_beta   90.00
_cell.angle_gamma   90.00
#
_symmetry.space_group_name_H-M   'P 1'
#
loop_
_entity.id
_entity.type
_entity.pdbx_description
1 polymer ?
#
loop_
_entity_poly.entity_id
_entity_poly.type
_entity_poly.pdbx_seq_one_letter_code
_entity_poly.pdbx_strand_id
1 'polypeptide(L)'
;MQLYTVHFTTKQVVSQFNDKGVKTGEYTMDYPQTLHALPLSTCQGYKKFGNWRIEPYYSDATKRPVESRKQRTDFRGSTPAAKKAAPKSAPKSSVGNAARTGDLAAAINAGVK
;
A
#
# COMPACT_ATOMS: atom_id res chain seq x y z
N MET A 1 15.72 -12.47 -22.98
CA MET A 1 14.82 -11.58 -23.75
C MET A 1 14.76 -10.26 -22.99
N GLN A 2 15.24 -9.16 -23.59
CA GLN A 2 15.28 -7.85 -22.91
C GLN A 2 13.88 -7.23 -22.88
N LEU A 3 13.47 -6.71 -21.72
CA LEU A 3 12.22 -5.98 -21.55
C LEU A 3 12.48 -4.47 -21.50
N TYR A 4 11.43 -3.71 -21.77
CA TYR A 4 11.49 -2.25 -21.88
C TYR A 4 10.36 -1.58 -21.10
N THR A 5 10.63 -0.35 -20.68
CA THR A 5 9.64 0.61 -20.22
C THR A 5 9.38 1.61 -21.34
N VAL A 6 8.11 1.92 -21.60
CA VAL A 6 7.71 2.96 -22.55
C VAL A 6 7.01 4.08 -21.79
N HIS A 7 7.37 5.31 -22.10
CA HIS A 7 6.66 6.50 -21.64
C HIS A 7 6.07 7.21 -22.84
N PHE A 8 4.83 7.70 -22.70
CA PHE A 8 4.13 8.44 -23.74
C PHE A 8 3.04 9.31 -23.12
N THR A 9 2.55 10.28 -23.88
CA THR A 9 1.46 11.15 -23.49
C THR A 9 0.21 10.82 -24.30
N THR A 10 -0.91 10.56 -23.62
CA THR A 10 -2.23 10.39 -24.24
C THR A 10 -3.05 11.66 -24.09
N LYS A 11 -3.87 11.98 -25.09
CA LYS A 11 -4.83 13.07 -25.00
C LYS A 11 -6.16 12.53 -24.49
N GLN A 12 -6.66 13.11 -23.40
CA GLN A 12 -7.98 12.83 -22.88
C GLN A 12 -8.87 14.05 -23.08
N VAL A 13 -10.01 13.84 -23.71
CA VAL A 13 -11.04 14.86 -23.87
C VAL A 13 -11.93 14.80 -22.63
N VAL A 14 -12.01 15.90 -21.89
CA VAL A 14 -12.88 16.02 -20.73
C VAL A 14 -14.02 16.97 -21.09
N SER A 15 -15.24 16.45 -21.06
CA SER A 15 -16.45 17.26 -21.20
C SER A 15 -16.87 17.79 -19.83
N GLN A 16 -17.07 19.10 -19.73
CA GLN A 16 -17.60 19.74 -18.54
C GLN A 16 -19.12 19.80 -18.64
N PHE A 17 -19.79 19.40 -17.56
CA PHE A 17 -21.25 19.48 -17.43
C PHE A 17 -21.58 20.37 -16.23
N ASN A 18 -22.65 21.14 -16.33
CA ASN A 18 -23.19 21.87 -15.18
C ASN A 18 -24.05 20.96 -14.29
N ASP A 19 -24.53 21.49 -13.16
CA ASP A 19 -25.39 20.77 -12.20
C ASP A 19 -26.73 20.30 -12.80
N LYS A 20 -27.08 20.79 -14.00
CA LYS A 20 -28.27 20.41 -14.76
C LYS A 20 -27.97 19.37 -15.86
N GLY A 21 -26.74 18.87 -15.94
CA GLY A 21 -26.31 17.88 -16.94
C GLY A 21 -26.11 18.44 -18.35
N VAL A 22 -26.11 19.77 -18.53
CA VAL A 22 -25.84 20.41 -19.83
C VAL A 22 -24.34 20.58 -20.02
N LYS A 23 -23.84 20.19 -21.18
CA LYS A 23 -22.42 20.36 -21.56
C LYS A 23 -22.07 21.84 -21.66
N THR A 24 -21.21 22.32 -20.77
CA THR A 24 -20.77 23.73 -20.70
C THR A 24 -19.45 23.97 -21.43
N GLY A 25 -18.67 22.93 -21.66
CA GLY A 25 -17.40 23.05 -22.36
C GLY A 25 -16.72 21.72 -22.60
N GLU A 26 -15.63 21.77 -23.35
CA GLU A 26 -14.76 20.65 -23.61
C GLU A 26 -13.32 21.15 -23.58
N TYR A 27 -12.44 20.45 -22.87
CA TYR A 27 -11.02 20.73 -22.88
C TYR A 27 -10.23 19.44 -23.07
N THR A 28 -9.11 19.56 -23.77
CA THR A 28 -8.19 18.45 -23.98
C THR A 28 -7.08 18.52 -22.94
N MET A 29 -6.91 17.45 -22.17
CA MET A 29 -5.79 17.29 -21.24
C MET A 29 -4.77 16.30 -21.78
N ASP A 30 -3.50 16.63 -21.59
CA ASP A 30 -2.39 15.72 -21.83
C ASP A 30 -2.12 14.89 -20.57
N TYR A 31 -2.17 13.56 -20.68
CA TYR A 31 -1.95 12.63 -19.57
C TYR A 31 -0.70 11.77 -19.83
N PRO A 32 0.35 11.87 -18.99
CA PRO A 32 1.54 11.04 -19.12
C PRO A 32 1.27 9.61 -18.63
N GLN A 33 1.60 8.63 -19.46
CA GLN A 33 1.50 7.21 -19.15
C GLN A 33 2.88 6.55 -19.20
N THR A 34 3.08 5.55 -18.34
CA THR A 34 4.27 4.71 -18.32
C THR A 34 3.86 3.25 -18.23
N LEU A 35 4.34 2.42 -19.16
CA LEU A 35 4.11 0.99 -19.15
C LEU A 35 5.45 0.27 -19.00
N HIS A 36 5.49 -0.74 -18.13
CA HIS A 36 6.70 -1.49 -17.78
C HIS A 36 6.68 -2.90 -18.35
N ALA A 37 7.87 -3.52 -18.40
CA ALA A 37 8.05 -4.94 -18.70
C ALA A 37 7.44 -5.38 -20.06
N LEU A 38 7.52 -4.54 -21.08
CA LEU A 38 7.02 -4.84 -22.42
C LEU A 38 8.13 -5.30 -23.38
N PRO A 39 7.83 -6.19 -24.34
CA PRO A 39 8.77 -6.50 -25.41
C PRO A 39 8.88 -5.35 -26.41
N LEU A 40 10.02 -5.27 -27.12
CA LEU A 40 10.34 -4.16 -28.03
C LEU A 40 9.27 -3.92 -29.10
N SER A 41 8.72 -4.99 -29.68
CA SER A 41 7.67 -4.92 -30.71
C SER A 41 6.42 -4.21 -30.19
N THR A 42 6.00 -4.52 -28.96
CA THR A 42 4.85 -3.86 -28.33
C THR A 42 5.17 -2.40 -28.01
N CYS A 43 6.38 -2.08 -27.55
CA CYS A 43 6.79 -0.69 -27.30
C CYS A 43 6.78 0.18 -28.57
N GLN A 44 7.15 -0.37 -29.72
CA GLN A 44 7.13 0.33 -31.01
C GLN A 44 5.72 0.72 -31.44
N GLY A 45 4.69 -0.03 -31.05
CA GLY A 45 3.28 0.31 -31.32
C GLY A 45 2.82 1.62 -30.70
N TYR A 46 3.50 2.10 -29.65
CA TYR A 46 3.20 3.36 -28.96
C TYR A 46 3.87 4.59 -29.57
N LYS A 47 4.67 4.44 -30.66
CA LYS A 47 5.36 5.55 -31.32
C LYS A 47 4.40 6.62 -31.89
N LYS A 48 3.13 6.27 -32.06
CA LYS A 48 2.07 7.19 -32.52
C LYS A 48 1.62 8.21 -31.46
N PHE A 49 1.96 7.99 -30.19
CA PHE A 49 1.59 8.89 -29.10
C PHE A 49 2.66 9.96 -28.89
N GLY A 50 2.27 11.09 -28.27
CA GLY A 50 3.19 12.19 -28.01
C GLY A 50 4.27 11.82 -26.99
N ASN A 51 5.43 12.49 -27.06
CA ASN A 51 6.54 12.33 -26.09
C ASN A 51 6.99 10.88 -25.88
N TRP A 52 6.91 10.05 -26.92
CA TRP A 52 7.29 8.64 -26.85
C TRP A 52 8.78 8.48 -26.58
N ARG A 53 9.11 7.74 -25.50
CA ARG A 53 10.48 7.34 -25.15
C ARG A 53 10.49 5.91 -24.62
N ILE A 54 11.57 5.19 -24.89
CA ILE A 54 11.79 3.82 -24.45
C ILE A 54 13.05 3.76 -23.60
N GLU A 55 12.98 3.04 -22.49
CA GLU A 55 14.11 2.78 -21.59
C GLU A 55 14.21 1.27 -21.34
N PRO A 56 15.42 0.69 -21.18
CA PRO A 56 15.56 -0.69 -20.76
C PRO A 56 14.90 -0.91 -19.39
N TYR A 57 14.09 -1.96 -19.27
CA TYR A 57 13.47 -2.31 -18.00
C TYR A 57 14.40 -3.21 -17.19
N TYR A 58 14.75 -2.77 -15.99
CA TYR A 58 15.44 -3.57 -14.98
C TYR A 58 14.46 -3.85 -13.84
N SER A 59 14.21 -5.14 -13.57
CA SER A 59 13.39 -5.51 -12.41
C SER A 59 14.21 -5.31 -11.14
N ASP A 60 13.92 -4.24 -10.40
CA ASP A 60 14.50 -4.06 -9.07
C ASP A 60 13.86 -5.07 -8.11
N ALA A 61 14.59 -6.15 -7.81
CA ALA A 61 14.13 -7.22 -6.95
C ALA A 61 13.81 -6.72 -5.53
N THR A 62 14.38 -5.59 -5.11
CA THR A 62 14.20 -5.02 -3.77
C THR A 62 12.86 -4.30 -3.58
N LYS A 63 12.19 -3.91 -4.66
CA LYS A 63 10.89 -3.22 -4.64
C LYS A 63 9.69 -4.14 -4.78
N ARG A 64 9.91 -5.46 -4.82
CA ARG A 64 8.79 -6.41 -4.81
C ARG A 64 8.05 -6.24 -3.49
N PRO A 65 6.74 -5.99 -3.48
CA PRO A 65 5.99 -5.98 -2.24
C PRO A 65 6.17 -7.35 -1.60
N VAL A 66 6.78 -7.37 -0.41
CA VAL A 66 6.99 -8.58 0.36
C VAL A 66 5.64 -9.25 0.49
N GLU A 67 5.50 -10.49 0.01
CA GLU A 67 4.25 -11.23 0.04
C GLU A 67 3.60 -11.03 1.42
N SER A 68 2.35 -10.58 1.43
CA SER A 68 1.59 -10.42 2.66
C SER A 68 1.63 -11.74 3.39
N ARG A 69 2.37 -11.79 4.51
CA ARG A 69 2.48 -12.98 5.35
C ARG A 69 1.05 -13.33 5.77
N LYS A 70 0.48 -14.39 5.18
CA LYS A 70 -0.86 -14.88 5.54
C LYS A 70 -0.90 -14.99 7.06
N GLN A 71 -1.67 -14.12 7.71
CA GLN A 71 -1.90 -14.21 9.15
C GLN A 71 -2.52 -15.57 9.38
N ARG A 72 -1.80 -16.46 10.06
CA ARG A 72 -2.36 -17.69 10.62
C ARG A 72 -3.32 -17.25 11.72
N THR A 73 -4.60 -17.16 11.39
CA THR A 73 -5.65 -17.08 12.39
C THR A 73 -5.79 -18.47 13.01
N ASP A 74 -4.99 -18.74 14.04
CA ASP A 74 -5.25 -19.87 14.93
C ASP A 74 -6.50 -19.52 15.74
N PHE A 75 -7.68 -19.71 15.15
CA PHE A 75 -8.96 -19.69 15.87
C PHE A 75 -9.00 -20.94 16.75
N ARG A 76 -8.35 -20.89 17.91
CA ARG A 76 -8.53 -21.88 18.97
C ARG A 76 -9.83 -21.53 19.69
N GLY A 77 -10.88 -22.26 19.35
CA GLY A 77 -12.12 -22.28 20.10
C GLY A 77 -11.85 -22.39 21.60
N SER A 78 -12.59 -21.61 22.37
CA SER A 78 -12.53 -21.57 23.83
C SER A 78 -12.71 -22.97 24.41
N THR A 79 -11.63 -23.55 24.90
CA THR A 79 -11.67 -24.65 25.87
C THR A 79 -10.98 -24.15 27.13
N PRO A 80 -11.63 -24.10 28.30
CA PRO A 80 -11.01 -23.60 29.51
C PRO A 80 -9.98 -24.63 30.01
N ALA A 81 -8.70 -24.39 29.71
CA ALA A 81 -7.61 -25.20 30.23
C ALA A 81 -7.38 -24.87 31.71
N ALA A 82 -7.44 -25.89 32.55
CA ALA A 82 -7.25 -25.83 33.99
C ALA A 82 -5.93 -25.14 34.40
N LYS A 83 -6.02 -24.31 35.43
CA LYS A 83 -4.92 -23.55 36.04
C LYS A 83 -3.78 -24.50 36.47
N LYS A 84 -2.63 -24.41 35.81
CA LYS A 84 -1.34 -24.82 36.39
C LYS A 84 -0.64 -23.57 36.93
N ALA A 85 -0.25 -23.63 38.20
CA ALA A 85 0.38 -22.54 38.94
C ALA A 85 1.67 -22.06 38.25
N ALA A 86 1.81 -20.75 38.09
CA ALA A 86 3.01 -20.12 37.56
C ALA A 86 4.12 -20.07 38.62
N PRO A 87 5.39 -20.32 38.26
CA PRO A 87 6.52 -19.96 39.12
C PRO A 87 6.59 -18.43 39.21
N LYS A 88 6.69 -17.91 40.45
CA LYS A 88 6.91 -16.49 40.76
C LYS A 88 8.15 -15.99 40.00
N SER A 89 7.93 -15.18 38.97
CA SER A 89 8.97 -14.34 38.39
C SER A 89 8.83 -12.91 38.89
N ALA A 90 9.98 -12.29 39.14
CA ALA A 90 10.20 -11.03 39.83
C ALA A 90 9.30 -9.87 39.35
N PRO A 91 8.97 -8.89 40.22
CA PRO A 91 8.12 -7.77 39.86
C PRO A 91 8.84 -6.88 38.83
N LYS A 92 8.53 -7.12 37.55
CA LYS A 92 8.84 -6.18 36.48
C LYS A 92 7.90 -4.99 36.64
N SER A 93 8.48 -3.80 36.66
CA SER A 93 7.84 -2.50 36.88
C SER A 93 6.48 -2.39 36.20
N SER A 94 5.44 -2.14 37.00
CA SER A 94 4.04 -1.94 36.59
C SER A 94 3.87 -0.85 35.52
N VAL A 95 4.84 0.06 35.41
CA VAL A 95 4.87 1.17 34.45
C VAL A 95 4.93 0.67 33.00
N GLY A 96 5.68 -0.40 32.71
CA GLY A 96 5.87 -0.89 31.34
C GLY A 96 4.66 -1.64 30.77
N ASN A 97 3.87 -2.28 31.64
CA ASN A 97 2.69 -3.04 31.21
C ASN A 97 1.47 -2.13 31.00
N ALA A 98 1.25 -1.11 31.83
CA ALA A 98 0.10 -0.20 31.68
C ALA A 98 0.13 0.58 30.35
N ALA A 99 1.32 1.04 29.93
CA ALA A 99 1.51 1.71 28.63
C ALA A 99 1.29 0.76 27.44
N ARG A 100 1.46 -0.55 27.64
CA ARG A 100 1.31 -1.57 26.59
C ARG A 100 -0.11 -2.12 26.48
N THR A 101 -0.87 -2.11 27.58
CA THR A 101 -2.26 -2.62 27.61
C THR A 101 -3.30 -1.53 27.36
N GLY A 102 -2.90 -0.26 27.27
CA GLY A 102 -3.83 0.86 27.03
C GLY A 102 -4.75 1.15 28.22
N ASP A 103 -4.44 0.60 29.40
CA ASP A 103 -5.19 0.84 30.63
C ASP A 103 -4.72 2.15 31.25
N LEU A 104 -5.31 3.24 30.75
CA LEU A 104 -4.97 4.62 31.13
C LEU A 104 -5.20 4.89 32.63
N ALA A 105 -6.14 4.18 33.27
CA ALA A 105 -6.46 4.36 34.68
C ALA A 105 -5.31 3.90 35.60
N ALA A 106 -4.65 2.79 35.25
CA ALA A 106 -3.50 2.28 36.01
C ALA A 106 -2.25 3.14 35.81
N ALA A 107 -2.07 3.74 34.63
CA ALA A 107 -0.95 4.62 34.33
C ALA A 107 -1.00 5.95 35.10
N ILE A 108 -2.20 6.52 35.25
CA ILE A 108 -2.40 7.79 35.98
C ILE A 108 -2.17 7.60 37.48
N ASN A 109 -2.69 6.52 38.08
CA ASN A 109 -2.52 6.27 39.52
C ASN A 109 -1.08 5.94 39.93
N ALA A 110 -0.23 5.47 39.01
CA ALA A 110 1.19 5.22 39.28
C ALA A 110 2.06 6.49 39.20
N GLY A 111 1.52 7.59 38.67
CA GLY A 111 2.23 8.86 38.45
C GLY A 111 2.00 9.93 39.52
N VAL A 112 1.18 9.66 40.54
CA VAL A 112 0.95 10.60 41.64
C VAL A 112 1.86 10.21 42.81
N LYS A 113 2.94 10.99 43.00
CA LYS A 113 3.70 11.09 44.24
C LYS A 113 3.57 12.50 44.78
#